data_AF-A0A0D2XQM8-F1
#
_entry.id   AF-A0A0D2XQM8-F1
#
_cell.length_a   1.000
_cell.length_b   1.000
_cell.length_c   1.000
_cell.angle_alpha   90.00
_cell.angle_beta   90.00
_cell.angle_gamma   90.00
#
_symmetry.space_group_name_H-M   'P 1'
#
loop_
_entity.id
_entity.type
_entity.pdbx_description
1 polymer ?
#
loop_
_entity_poly.entity_id
_entity_poly.type
_entity_poly.pdbx_seq_one_letter_code
_entity_poly.pdbx_strand_id
1 'polypeptide(L)'
;MDKPTNVRNMSVIAHVDHGKSTLTDSLLAKAGIISTAKAGDARATDTRADEQERGITIKSTAISLYGQLGEDDDVADIVGQKTDGKDFLINLIDSPGHVDFSSEVTAALRVTDGALVVVDTVEGVCVQTETVLRQALGERIKPVIIINKVDRALLELQVSKEDLYQSFSRTIESVNVIISTYLDKSIGDIQVYPDKGTVAFGSGLHGWAFTVRQFAVRYAKKFGVDKNKMMERLWGDNYFNPKTKKWTKNGTYEGKQLERAFNQFILDPIFKIFSAVMNFKKEETATLLEKLNLKLPAEDREKEGKQLLKAVMRTFLPAADSLLEMMILTFLLPPPPRVPC
;
A
#
# COMPACT_ATOMS: atom_id res chain seq x y z
N MET A 1 17.43 -7.70 -19.70
CA MET A 1 16.91 -6.32 -19.79
C MET A 1 16.17 -6.10 -21.11
N ASP A 2 15.80 -7.19 -21.80
CA ASP A 2 15.36 -7.15 -23.21
C ASP A 2 13.89 -6.76 -23.36
N LYS A 3 13.17 -6.57 -22.24
CA LYS A 3 11.75 -6.18 -22.17
C LYS A 3 11.59 -4.81 -21.49
N PRO A 4 11.95 -3.70 -22.16
CA PRO A 4 11.88 -2.36 -21.57
C PRO A 4 10.43 -1.96 -21.20
N THR A 5 9.43 -2.52 -21.88
CA THR A 5 8.01 -2.29 -21.58
C THR A 5 7.57 -2.82 -20.22
N ASN A 6 8.36 -3.68 -19.58
CA ASN A 6 8.06 -4.24 -18.26
C ASN A 6 8.99 -3.70 -17.17
N VAL A 7 9.82 -2.69 -17.49
CA VAL A 7 10.64 -1.97 -16.51
C VAL A 7 9.83 -0.82 -15.94
N ARG A 8 9.89 -0.60 -14.62
CA ARG A 8 9.25 0.53 -13.92
C ARG A 8 10.27 1.20 -13.01
N ASN A 9 10.54 2.47 -13.22
CA ASN A 9 11.41 3.24 -12.33
C ASN A 9 10.57 4.07 -11.39
N MET A 10 10.85 4.02 -10.10
CA MET A 10 10.05 4.72 -9.13
C MET A 10 10.84 5.20 -7.92
N SER A 11 10.37 6.27 -7.31
CA SER A 11 10.92 6.81 -6.07
C SER A 11 9.95 6.66 -4.92
N VAL A 12 10.46 6.43 -3.72
CA VAL A 12 9.64 6.53 -2.50
C VAL A 12 9.72 7.96 -1.97
N ILE A 13 8.60 8.56 -1.61
CA ILE A 13 8.49 9.91 -1.03
C ILE A 13 7.84 9.75 0.35
N ALA A 14 8.41 10.37 1.37
CA ALA A 14 7.83 10.35 2.71
C ALA A 14 8.31 11.55 3.52
N HIS A 15 7.54 11.96 4.53
CA HIS A 15 8.05 12.78 5.61
C HIS A 15 9.08 12.00 6.44
N VAL A 16 9.94 12.70 7.17
CA VAL A 16 10.81 12.09 8.19
C VAL A 16 9.94 11.29 9.17
N ASP A 17 10.43 10.14 9.61
CA ASP A 17 9.76 9.22 10.53
C ASP A 17 8.42 8.62 10.06
N HIS A 18 8.00 8.80 8.79
CA HIS A 18 6.81 8.12 8.25
C HIS A 18 7.05 6.65 7.89
N GLY A 19 8.23 6.10 8.20
CA GLY A 19 8.55 4.68 8.06
C GLY A 19 8.96 4.25 6.65
N LYS A 20 9.60 5.16 5.90
CA LYS A 20 10.10 4.94 4.54
C LYS A 20 11.13 3.81 4.47
N SER A 21 12.24 3.90 5.21
CA SER A 21 13.29 2.87 5.23
C SER A 21 12.77 1.51 5.68
N THR A 22 11.81 1.48 6.61
CA THR A 22 11.17 0.24 7.08
C THR A 22 10.30 -0.40 6.00
N LEU A 23 9.66 0.41 5.16
CA LEU A 23 8.84 -0.08 4.06
C LEU A 23 9.71 -0.61 2.91
N THR A 24 10.79 0.10 2.57
CA THR A 24 11.76 -0.34 1.54
C THR A 24 12.48 -1.63 1.97
N ASP A 25 12.81 -1.78 3.24
CA ASP A 25 13.31 -3.04 3.82
C ASP A 25 12.35 -4.22 3.61
N SER A 26 11.05 -3.99 3.76
CA SER A 26 10.05 -5.04 3.56
C SER A 26 10.00 -5.51 2.10
N LEU A 27 10.26 -4.61 1.15
CA LEU A 27 10.39 -4.93 -0.28
C LEU A 27 11.69 -5.70 -0.57
N LEU A 28 12.80 -5.25 0.01
CA LEU A 28 14.11 -5.91 -0.12
C LEU A 28 14.10 -7.34 0.40
N ALA A 29 13.43 -7.58 1.53
CA ALA A 29 13.32 -8.90 2.11
C ALA A 29 12.53 -9.87 1.21
N LYS A 30 11.48 -9.38 0.53
CA LYS A 30 10.73 -10.20 -0.44
C LYS A 30 11.55 -10.51 -1.69
N ALA A 31 12.38 -9.57 -2.14
CA ALA A 31 13.28 -9.78 -3.26
C ALA A 31 14.42 -10.77 -2.95
N GLY A 32 14.50 -11.32 -1.73
CA GLY A 32 15.53 -12.26 -1.32
C GLY A 32 16.90 -11.60 -1.08
N ILE A 33 16.96 -10.27 -1.08
CA ILE A 33 18.18 -9.49 -0.83
C ILE A 33 18.51 -9.50 0.67
N ILE A 34 17.48 -9.58 1.52
CA ILE A 34 17.61 -9.56 2.99
C ILE A 34 16.80 -10.71 3.59
N SER A 35 17.25 -11.25 4.73
CA SER A 35 16.45 -12.20 5.49
C SER A 35 15.18 -11.54 6.03
N THR A 36 14.04 -12.21 5.87
CA THR A 36 12.72 -11.76 6.35
C THR A 36 12.68 -11.50 7.86
N ALA A 37 13.55 -12.16 8.63
CA ALA A 37 13.72 -11.94 10.06
C ALA A 37 14.36 -10.59 10.41
N LYS A 38 15.25 -10.06 9.55
CA LYS A 38 15.92 -8.76 9.75
C LYS A 38 15.17 -7.59 9.08
N ALA A 39 14.14 -7.89 8.28
CA ALA A 39 13.34 -6.89 7.58
C ALA A 39 12.60 -5.95 8.55
N GLY A 40 12.93 -4.65 8.48
CA GLY A 40 12.37 -3.57 9.28
C GLY A 40 13.25 -3.10 10.44
N ASP A 41 14.18 -3.95 10.92
CA ASP A 41 15.14 -3.61 11.97
C ASP A 41 16.52 -3.26 11.39
N ALA A 42 16.86 -3.81 10.21
CA ALA A 42 18.18 -3.65 9.60
C ALA A 42 18.37 -2.30 8.87
N ARG A 43 17.29 -1.67 8.38
CA ARG A 43 17.32 -0.46 7.56
C ARG A 43 18.42 -0.52 6.50
N ALA A 44 18.36 -1.55 5.66
CA ALA A 44 19.46 -1.88 4.77
C ALA A 44 19.68 -0.86 3.65
N THR A 45 18.73 0.05 3.42
CA THR A 45 18.93 1.22 2.56
C THR A 45 19.79 2.31 3.20
N ASP A 46 19.80 2.37 4.53
CA ASP A 46 20.63 3.29 5.32
C ASP A 46 22.03 2.65 5.48
N THR A 47 22.84 2.75 4.42
CA THR A 47 24.16 2.09 4.34
C THR A 47 25.24 2.78 5.16
N ARG A 48 25.06 4.06 5.52
CA ARG A 48 26.07 4.84 6.27
C ARG A 48 25.81 4.80 7.77
N ALA A 49 26.88 4.87 8.56
CA ALA A 49 26.79 4.84 10.02
C ALA A 49 26.00 6.04 10.60
N ASP A 50 26.11 7.22 9.97
CA ASP A 50 25.37 8.42 10.36
C ASP A 50 23.87 8.34 10.00
N GLU A 51 23.52 7.63 8.93
CA GLU A 51 22.12 7.34 8.57
C GLU A 51 21.47 6.43 9.61
N GLN A 52 22.16 5.35 10.00
CA GLN A 52 21.66 4.40 10.99
C GLN A 52 21.53 5.00 12.40
N GLU A 53 22.50 5.81 12.82
CA GLU A 53 22.50 6.47 14.13
C GLU A 53 21.36 7.49 14.25
N ARG A 54 21.09 8.24 13.18
CA ARG A 54 20.06 9.30 13.16
C ARG A 54 18.70 8.83 12.71
N GLY A 55 18.63 7.65 12.08
CA GLY A 55 17.41 7.09 11.52
C GLY A 55 16.83 7.84 10.33
N ILE A 56 17.69 8.52 9.55
CA ILE A 56 17.31 9.28 8.37
C ILE A 56 18.06 8.79 7.14
N THR A 57 17.40 8.81 5.98
CA THR A 57 18.03 8.52 4.68
C THR A 57 18.75 9.77 4.18
N ILE A 58 20.08 9.68 4.00
CA ILE A 58 20.93 10.78 3.53
C ILE A 58 21.28 10.61 2.05
N LYS A 59 21.51 9.38 1.57
CA LYS A 59 21.85 9.09 0.16
C LYS A 59 20.80 8.26 -0.55
N SER A 60 20.65 8.53 -1.84
CA SER A 60 19.80 7.75 -2.72
C SER A 60 20.39 6.39 -3.02
N THR A 61 19.65 5.33 -2.69
CA THR A 61 20.01 3.95 -3.07
C THR A 61 19.03 3.43 -4.12
N ALA A 62 19.56 2.73 -5.13
CA ALA A 62 18.76 2.11 -6.17
C ALA A 62 18.69 0.60 -5.94
N ILE A 63 17.47 0.07 -5.95
CA ILE A 63 17.16 -1.34 -5.69
C ILE A 63 16.35 -1.86 -6.85
N SER A 64 16.77 -2.97 -7.44
CA SER A 64 15.97 -3.68 -8.43
C SER A 64 15.18 -4.81 -7.77
N LEU A 65 13.87 -4.75 -7.88
CA LEU A 65 12.92 -5.76 -7.43
C LEU A 65 12.39 -6.50 -8.65
N TYR A 66 12.33 -7.82 -8.56
CA TYR A 66 11.68 -8.65 -9.57
C TYR A 66 10.30 -9.06 -9.07
N GLY A 67 9.27 -8.76 -9.85
CA GLY A 67 7.87 -9.07 -9.54
C GLY A 67 7.21 -9.81 -10.69
N GLN A 68 6.37 -10.79 -10.35
CA GLN A 68 5.54 -11.50 -11.34
C GLN A 68 4.06 -11.28 -11.01
N LEU A 69 3.27 -10.95 -12.02
CA LEU A 69 1.81 -10.96 -11.89
C LEU A 69 1.30 -12.40 -12.00
N GLY A 70 0.37 -12.77 -11.11
CA GLY A 70 -0.11 -14.15 -10.99
C GLY A 70 -1.08 -14.58 -12.09
N GLU A 71 -2.13 -13.80 -12.36
CA GLU A 71 -3.18 -14.15 -13.32
C GLU A 71 -3.00 -13.41 -14.65
N ASP A 72 -3.32 -14.06 -15.79
CA ASP A 72 -3.30 -13.41 -17.12
C ASP A 72 -4.29 -12.23 -17.20
N ASP A 73 -5.39 -12.31 -16.43
CA ASP A 73 -6.39 -11.24 -16.32
C ASP A 73 -5.83 -9.99 -15.62
N ASP A 74 -4.83 -10.11 -14.74
CA ASP A 74 -4.20 -8.96 -14.08
C ASP A 74 -3.36 -8.13 -15.07
N VAL A 75 -2.87 -8.75 -16.16
CA VAL A 75 -2.15 -8.06 -17.23
C VAL A 75 -3.12 -7.26 -18.12
N ALA A 76 -4.36 -7.74 -18.27
CA ALA A 76 -5.42 -7.04 -19.00
C ALA A 76 -5.92 -5.79 -18.27
N ASP A 77 -5.78 -5.74 -16.95
CA ASP A 77 -6.07 -4.55 -16.14
C ASP A 77 -5.03 -3.41 -16.33
N ILE A 78 -3.90 -3.68 -17.01
CA ILE A 78 -2.92 -2.65 -17.38
C ILE A 78 -3.48 -1.88 -18.58
N VAL A 79 -4.29 -0.86 -18.28
CA VAL A 79 -4.92 -0.02 -19.31
C VAL A 79 -3.88 0.93 -19.92
N GLY A 80 -3.65 0.82 -21.23
CA GLY A 80 -2.91 1.84 -21.99
C GLY A 80 -1.43 1.54 -22.27
N GLN A 81 -0.92 0.35 -21.91
CA GLN A 81 0.44 -0.06 -22.25
C GLN A 81 0.49 -1.53 -22.67
N LYS A 82 1.17 -1.82 -23.80
CA LYS A 82 1.48 -3.20 -24.19
C LYS A 82 2.58 -3.75 -23.29
N THR A 83 2.29 -4.85 -22.62
CA THR A 83 3.24 -5.58 -21.77
C THR A 83 3.66 -6.87 -22.46
N ASP A 84 4.92 -7.25 -22.27
CA ASP A 84 5.50 -8.46 -22.86
C ASP A 84 5.64 -9.54 -21.77
N GLY A 85 4.55 -10.24 -21.50
CA GLY A 85 4.49 -11.29 -20.48
C GLY A 85 4.28 -10.78 -19.06
N LYS A 86 4.51 -11.67 -18.08
CA LYS A 86 4.13 -11.49 -16.66
C LYS A 86 5.26 -11.00 -15.75
N ASP A 87 6.47 -10.92 -16.28
CA ASP A 87 7.67 -10.60 -15.52
C ASP A 87 7.95 -9.11 -15.59
N PHE A 88 8.04 -8.46 -14.42
CA PHE A 88 8.31 -7.03 -14.30
C PHE A 88 9.57 -6.79 -13.47
N LEU A 89 10.34 -5.79 -13.90
CA LEU A 89 11.51 -5.30 -13.18
C LEU A 89 11.19 -3.90 -12.65
N ILE A 90 11.23 -3.74 -11.33
CA ILE A 90 10.91 -2.48 -10.67
C ILE A 90 12.19 -1.94 -10.05
N ASN A 91 12.64 -0.79 -10.51
CA ASN A 91 13.75 -0.06 -9.94
C ASN A 91 13.21 0.95 -8.93
N LEU A 92 13.43 0.68 -7.65
CA LEU A 92 13.08 1.55 -6.55
C LEU A 92 14.29 2.42 -6.20
N ILE A 93 14.07 3.73 -6.19
CA ILE A 93 15.05 4.74 -5.79
C ILE A 93 14.60 5.33 -4.46
N ASP A 94 15.39 5.08 -3.43
CA ASP A 94 15.10 5.56 -2.10
C ASP A 94 15.60 7.01 -1.95
N SER A 95 14.76 8.02 -2.15
CA SER A 95 15.22 9.42 -2.04
C SER A 95 15.49 9.84 -0.58
N PRO A 96 16.17 10.96 -0.30
CA PRO A 96 16.14 11.54 1.04
C PRO A 96 14.72 12.05 1.40
N GLY A 97 14.36 12.02 2.69
CA GLY A 97 13.09 12.60 3.20
C GLY A 97 13.24 13.98 3.84
N HIS A 98 14.48 14.39 4.12
CA HIS A 98 14.78 15.65 4.80
C HIS A 98 14.90 16.82 3.82
N VAL A 99 14.41 18.00 4.22
CA VAL A 99 14.40 19.23 3.39
C VAL A 99 15.78 19.68 2.91
N ASP A 100 16.81 19.39 3.71
CA ASP A 100 18.19 19.76 3.43
C ASP A 100 18.78 19.05 2.20
N PHE A 101 18.18 17.95 1.76
CA PHE A 101 18.64 17.15 0.61
C PHE A 101 17.73 17.29 -0.63
N SER A 102 17.03 18.43 -0.75
CA SER A 102 16.09 18.71 -1.84
C SER A 102 16.69 18.61 -3.25
N SER A 103 17.98 18.91 -3.42
CA SER A 103 18.68 18.77 -4.71
C SER A 103 18.78 17.31 -5.15
N GLU A 104 19.04 16.41 -4.20
CA GLU A 104 19.13 14.97 -4.45
C GLU A 104 17.75 14.36 -4.69
N VAL A 105 16.74 14.80 -3.94
CA VAL A 105 15.33 14.42 -4.18
C VAL A 105 14.88 14.80 -5.60
N THR A 106 15.20 16.02 -6.04
CA THR A 106 14.85 16.47 -7.41
C THR A 106 15.56 15.64 -8.47
N ALA A 107 16.83 15.29 -8.26
CA ALA A 107 17.58 14.43 -9.18
C ALA A 107 16.99 13.01 -9.25
N ALA A 108 16.59 12.44 -8.12
CA ALA A 108 15.94 11.13 -8.04
C ALA A 108 14.57 11.12 -8.75
N LEU A 109 13.77 12.18 -8.58
CA LEU A 109 12.46 12.30 -9.23
C LEU A 109 12.58 12.38 -10.77
N ARG A 110 13.61 13.05 -11.31
CA ARG A 110 13.78 13.18 -12.77
C ARG A 110 14.10 11.87 -13.49
N VAL A 111 14.54 10.85 -12.77
CA VAL A 111 14.88 9.54 -13.33
C VAL A 111 13.79 8.49 -13.05
N THR A 112 12.68 8.88 -12.43
CA THR A 112 11.58 7.98 -12.07
C THR A 112 10.31 8.29 -12.86
N ASP A 113 9.59 7.23 -13.21
CA ASP A 113 8.31 7.31 -13.92
C ASP A 113 7.12 7.45 -12.93
N GLY A 114 7.33 7.03 -11.68
CA GLY A 114 6.32 6.97 -10.64
C GLY A 114 6.86 7.32 -9.26
N ALA A 115 5.98 7.74 -8.36
CA ALA A 115 6.33 8.00 -6.97
C ALA A 115 5.37 7.30 -6.00
N LEU A 116 5.93 6.55 -5.04
CA LEU A 116 5.20 5.97 -3.91
C LEU A 116 5.27 6.93 -2.72
N VAL A 117 4.15 7.58 -2.41
CA VAL A 117 4.01 8.50 -1.29
C VAL A 117 3.60 7.72 -0.04
N VAL A 118 4.44 7.75 0.98
CA VAL A 118 4.17 7.15 2.29
C VAL A 118 3.60 8.24 3.21
N VAL A 119 2.43 7.97 3.79
CA VAL A 119 1.72 8.90 4.67
C VAL A 119 1.36 8.17 5.97
N ASP A 120 1.61 8.79 7.13
CA ASP A 120 1.22 8.23 8.41
C ASP A 120 -0.30 8.29 8.62
N THR A 121 -0.89 7.21 9.15
CA THR A 121 -2.32 7.16 9.52
C THR A 121 -2.68 8.16 10.64
N VAL A 122 -1.74 8.45 11.54
CA VAL A 122 -1.99 9.29 12.73
C VAL A 122 -1.65 10.75 12.46
N GLU A 123 -0.47 11.02 11.88
CA GLU A 123 -0.02 12.39 11.60
C GLU A 123 -0.63 12.96 10.31
N GLY A 124 -0.99 12.09 9.36
CA GLY A 124 -1.53 12.51 8.07
C GLY A 124 -0.46 13.13 7.16
N VAL A 125 -0.87 14.09 6.34
CA VAL A 125 0.01 14.74 5.35
C VAL A 125 0.75 15.91 5.98
N CYS A 126 2.08 15.85 5.98
CA CYS A 126 2.95 16.91 6.49
C CYS A 126 3.50 17.80 5.37
N VAL A 127 4.05 18.96 5.74
CA VAL A 127 4.60 19.97 4.81
C VAL A 127 5.70 19.41 3.90
N GLN A 128 6.52 18.47 4.39
CA GLN A 128 7.56 17.84 3.57
C GLN A 128 6.94 16.93 2.50
N THR A 129 5.94 16.13 2.87
CA THR A 129 5.19 15.29 1.93
C THR A 129 4.57 16.14 0.83
N GLU A 130 3.93 17.26 1.20
CA GLU A 130 3.37 18.22 0.23
C GLU A 130 4.44 18.81 -0.68
N THR A 131 5.58 19.24 -0.12
CA THR A 131 6.65 19.89 -0.88
C THR A 131 7.27 18.95 -1.92
N VAL A 132 7.56 17.72 -1.53
CA VAL A 132 8.16 16.72 -2.43
C VAL A 132 7.13 16.19 -3.42
N LEU A 133 5.87 16.02 -3.00
CA LEU A 133 4.78 15.67 -3.91
C LEU A 133 4.60 16.76 -4.99
N ARG A 134 4.63 18.03 -4.61
CA ARG A 134 4.58 19.16 -5.57
C ARG A 134 5.75 19.12 -6.56
N GLN A 135 6.95 18.79 -6.11
CA GLN A 135 8.11 18.63 -7.01
C GLN A 135 7.89 17.46 -7.98
N ALA A 136 7.39 16.32 -7.49
CA ALA A 136 7.09 15.16 -8.31
C ALA A 136 6.02 15.46 -9.38
N LEU A 137 4.98 16.21 -9.01
CA LEU A 137 3.93 16.66 -9.93
C LEU A 137 4.49 17.61 -11.01
N GLY A 138 5.43 18.49 -10.65
CA GLY A 138 6.13 19.36 -11.60
C GLY A 138 6.93 18.60 -12.65
N GLU A 139 7.52 17.47 -12.27
CA GLU A 139 8.24 16.55 -13.17
C GLU A 139 7.28 15.55 -13.87
N ARG A 140 5.96 15.75 -13.77
CA ARG A 140 4.90 14.95 -14.39
C ARG A 140 4.84 13.48 -13.93
N ILE A 141 5.30 13.22 -12.72
CA ILE A 141 5.33 11.88 -12.14
C ILE A 141 3.96 11.52 -11.58
N LYS A 142 3.50 10.29 -11.84
CA LYS A 142 2.25 9.79 -11.27
C LYS A 142 2.47 9.37 -9.81
N PRO A 143 1.70 9.90 -8.83
CA PRO A 143 1.79 9.46 -7.45
C PRO A 143 0.87 8.26 -7.17
N VAL A 144 1.33 7.35 -6.32
CA VAL A 144 0.51 6.34 -5.64
C VAL A 144 0.76 6.45 -4.14
N ILE A 145 -0.20 6.04 -3.31
CA ILE A 145 -0.11 6.28 -1.87
C ILE A 145 -0.12 4.97 -1.11
N ILE A 146 0.70 4.92 -0.06
CA ILE A 146 0.55 3.97 1.03
C ILE A 146 0.33 4.72 2.34
N ILE A 147 -0.79 4.41 3.00
CA ILE A 147 -1.05 4.85 4.36
C ILE A 147 -0.38 3.85 5.31
N ASN A 148 0.66 4.31 6.00
CA ASN A 148 1.52 3.52 6.89
C ASN A 148 1.15 3.72 8.36
N LYS A 149 1.75 2.90 9.23
CA LYS A 149 1.54 2.87 10.69
C LYS A 149 0.09 2.59 11.12
N VAL A 150 -0.66 1.85 10.31
CA VAL A 150 -2.03 1.43 10.65
C VAL A 150 -2.07 0.61 11.95
N ASP A 151 -0.98 -0.09 12.27
CA ASP A 151 -0.82 -0.83 13.52
C ASP A 151 -0.90 0.05 14.78
N ARG A 152 -0.40 1.29 14.74
CA ARG A 152 -0.52 2.22 15.87
C ARG A 152 -1.97 2.61 16.11
N ALA A 153 -2.72 2.86 15.03
CA ALA A 153 -4.15 3.16 15.12
C ALA A 153 -4.95 1.98 15.71
N LEU A 154 -4.54 0.74 15.41
CA LEU A 154 -5.21 -0.47 15.91
C LEU A 154 -4.80 -0.85 17.33
N LEU A 155 -3.51 -0.78 17.68
CA LEU A 155 -2.96 -1.27 18.94
C LEU A 155 -2.89 -0.20 20.03
N GLU A 156 -2.43 1.01 19.69
CA GLU A 156 -2.21 2.10 20.66
C GLU A 156 -3.50 2.89 20.88
N LEU A 157 -4.09 3.35 19.78
CA LEU A 157 -5.26 4.24 19.83
C LEU A 157 -6.60 3.48 19.92
N GLN A 158 -6.60 2.17 19.64
CA GLN A 158 -7.79 1.31 19.65
C GLN A 158 -9.01 1.95 18.97
N VAL A 159 -8.76 2.56 17.81
CA VAL A 159 -9.76 3.34 17.08
C VAL A 159 -10.89 2.44 16.59
N SER A 160 -12.12 2.94 16.55
CA SER A 160 -13.25 2.20 15.99
C SER A 160 -13.05 1.99 14.47
N LYS A 161 -13.69 0.97 13.90
CA LYS A 161 -13.57 0.70 12.45
C LYS A 161 -14.01 1.89 11.60
N GLU A 162 -15.07 2.57 12.02
CA GLU A 162 -15.61 3.73 11.28
C GLU A 162 -14.67 4.93 11.40
N ASP A 163 -14.16 5.23 12.59
CA ASP A 163 -13.22 6.35 12.77
C ASP A 163 -11.92 6.11 12.00
N LEU A 164 -11.44 4.85 11.93
CA LEU A 164 -10.27 4.50 11.13
C LEU A 164 -10.53 4.70 9.63
N TYR A 165 -11.70 4.28 9.13
CA TYR A 165 -12.11 4.54 7.75
C TYR A 165 -12.20 6.04 7.44
N GLN A 166 -12.80 6.82 8.34
CA GLN A 166 -12.88 8.28 8.19
C GLN A 166 -11.49 8.93 8.18
N SER A 167 -10.56 8.45 9.02
CA SER A 167 -9.16 8.90 9.00
C SER A 167 -8.51 8.62 7.64
N PHE A 168 -8.66 7.40 7.11
CA PHE A 168 -8.18 7.07 5.77
C PHE A 168 -8.76 7.98 4.69
N SER A 169 -10.08 8.19 4.70
CA SER A 169 -10.75 9.04 3.73
C SER A 169 -10.24 10.49 3.77
N ARG A 170 -10.06 11.06 4.97
CA ARG A 170 -9.53 12.42 5.15
C ARG A 170 -8.09 12.55 4.67
N THR A 171 -7.26 11.54 4.90
CA THR A 171 -5.88 11.52 4.43
C THR A 171 -5.81 11.47 2.90
N ILE A 172 -6.63 10.61 2.28
CA ILE A 172 -6.72 10.52 0.81
C ILE A 172 -7.24 11.82 0.22
N GLU A 173 -8.27 12.42 0.82
CA GLU A 173 -8.81 13.71 0.39
C GLU A 173 -7.76 14.82 0.48
N SER A 174 -7.03 14.90 1.60
CA SER A 174 -5.94 15.87 1.78
C SER A 174 -4.89 15.77 0.68
N VAL A 175 -4.50 14.54 0.30
CA VAL A 175 -3.54 14.36 -0.80
C VAL A 175 -4.16 14.72 -2.15
N ASN A 176 -5.42 14.37 -2.39
CA ASN A 176 -6.11 14.75 -3.63
C ASN A 176 -6.29 16.27 -3.77
N VAL A 177 -6.47 17.00 -2.68
CA VAL A 177 -6.48 18.47 -2.69
C VAL A 177 -5.14 19.01 -3.17
N ILE A 178 -4.02 18.51 -2.64
CA ILE A 178 -2.67 18.90 -3.09
C ILE A 178 -2.48 18.58 -4.58
N ILE A 179 -2.82 17.35 -5.00
CA ILE A 179 -2.71 16.93 -6.40
C ILE A 179 -3.55 17.86 -7.30
N SER A 180 -4.80 18.16 -6.93
CA SER A 180 -5.69 19.02 -7.72
C SER A 180 -5.20 20.46 -7.83
N THR A 181 -4.52 20.96 -6.79
CA THR A 181 -3.99 22.33 -6.74
C THR A 181 -2.83 22.53 -7.72
N TYR A 182 -2.00 21.50 -7.90
CA TYR A 182 -0.79 21.55 -8.74
C TYR A 182 -0.91 20.72 -10.02
N LEU A 183 -2.13 20.33 -10.42
CA LEU A 183 -2.37 19.49 -11.58
C LEU A 183 -2.10 20.24 -12.89
N ASP A 184 -1.20 19.70 -13.72
CA ASP A 184 -1.06 20.10 -15.11
C ASP A 184 -2.17 19.44 -15.94
N LYS A 185 -3.01 20.25 -16.59
CA LYS A 185 -4.15 19.79 -17.41
C LYS A 185 -3.75 18.82 -18.53
N SER A 186 -2.47 18.80 -18.93
CA SER A 186 -1.96 17.94 -20.00
C SER A 186 -1.77 16.47 -19.59
N ILE A 187 -1.68 16.15 -18.29
CA ILE A 187 -1.34 14.81 -17.78
C ILE A 187 -2.61 13.95 -17.55
N GLY A 188 -3.77 14.60 -17.43
CA GLY A 188 -5.05 13.95 -17.15
C GLY A 188 -5.29 13.74 -15.64
N ASP A 189 -6.15 12.78 -15.31
CA ASP A 189 -6.49 12.46 -13.92
C ASP A 189 -5.37 11.64 -13.26
N ILE A 190 -4.65 12.29 -12.34
CA ILE A 190 -3.60 11.71 -11.50
C ILE A 190 -4.01 11.64 -10.02
N GLN A 191 -5.30 11.84 -9.73
CA GLN A 191 -5.81 11.71 -8.38
C GLN A 191 -5.79 10.25 -7.94
N VAL A 192 -5.75 10.07 -6.62
CA VAL A 192 -5.65 8.76 -5.99
C VAL A 192 -7.02 8.27 -5.51
N TYR A 193 -7.30 7.02 -5.84
CA TYR A 193 -8.60 6.39 -5.67
C TYR A 193 -8.41 4.97 -5.13
N PRO A 194 -8.88 4.66 -3.90
CA PRO A 194 -8.82 3.31 -3.36
C PRO A 194 -9.59 2.29 -4.20
N ASP A 195 -10.70 2.71 -4.80
CA ASP A 195 -11.53 1.94 -5.72
C ASP A 195 -10.85 1.65 -7.06
N LYS A 196 -9.83 2.43 -7.47
CA LYS A 196 -8.94 2.13 -8.60
C LYS A 196 -7.68 1.37 -8.19
N GLY A 197 -7.48 1.13 -6.88
CA GLY A 197 -6.34 0.40 -6.35
C GLY A 197 -5.04 1.22 -6.27
N THR A 198 -5.08 2.55 -6.36
CA THR A 198 -3.88 3.41 -6.26
C THR A 198 -3.49 3.75 -4.81
N VAL A 199 -4.23 3.20 -3.84
CA VAL A 199 -4.03 3.40 -2.41
C VAL A 199 -3.84 2.05 -1.73
N ALA A 200 -2.72 1.91 -1.03
CA ALA A 200 -2.43 0.81 -0.13
C ALA A 200 -2.56 1.26 1.34
N PHE A 201 -2.91 0.33 2.21
CA PHE A 201 -2.98 0.54 3.66
C PHE A 201 -2.16 -0.53 4.35
N GLY A 202 -1.36 -0.17 5.35
CA GLY A 202 -0.55 -1.16 6.04
C GLY A 202 0.38 -0.64 7.12
N SER A 203 1.33 -1.51 7.47
CA SER A 203 2.39 -1.26 8.43
C SER A 203 3.70 -1.85 7.91
N GLY A 204 4.65 -0.97 7.59
CA GLY A 204 6.01 -1.37 7.24
C GLY A 204 6.71 -2.14 8.37
N LEU A 205 6.50 -1.74 9.63
CA LEU A 205 7.15 -2.37 10.80
C LEU A 205 6.75 -3.84 10.96
N HIS A 206 5.45 -4.11 10.83
CA HIS A 206 4.96 -5.48 10.87
C HIS A 206 5.07 -6.19 9.51
N GLY A 207 5.31 -5.47 8.41
CA GLY A 207 5.53 -6.04 7.08
C GLY A 207 4.26 -6.52 6.40
N TRP A 208 3.11 -5.91 6.71
CA TRP A 208 1.84 -6.21 6.04
C TRP A 208 1.25 -4.95 5.40
N ALA A 209 0.66 -5.12 4.23
CA ALA A 209 -0.09 -4.07 3.55
C ALA A 209 -1.11 -4.71 2.63
N PHE A 210 -2.15 -3.96 2.29
CA PHE A 210 -3.19 -4.43 1.39
C PHE A 210 -3.73 -3.28 0.54
N THR A 211 -4.29 -3.66 -0.60
CA THR A 211 -5.09 -2.78 -1.45
C THR A 211 -6.53 -3.29 -1.47
N VAL A 212 -7.47 -2.42 -1.83
CA VAL A 212 -8.88 -2.83 -2.01
C VAL A 212 -9.01 -3.91 -3.08
N ARG A 213 -8.15 -3.85 -4.11
CA ARG A 213 -8.08 -4.82 -5.21
C ARG A 213 -7.88 -6.25 -4.74
N GLN A 214 -6.94 -6.51 -3.82
CA GLN A 214 -6.67 -7.86 -3.34
C GLN A 214 -7.88 -8.49 -2.67
N PHE A 215 -8.61 -7.71 -1.87
CA PHE A 215 -9.86 -8.15 -1.26
C PHE A 215 -10.96 -8.30 -2.31
N ALA A 216 -11.03 -7.40 -3.29
CA ALA A 216 -11.98 -7.49 -4.38
C ALA A 216 -11.80 -8.79 -5.17
N VAL A 217 -10.57 -9.22 -5.51
CA VAL A 217 -10.31 -10.50 -6.18
C VAL A 217 -10.80 -11.68 -5.33
N ARG A 218 -10.47 -11.68 -4.03
CA ARG A 218 -10.87 -12.75 -3.10
C ARG A 218 -12.40 -12.84 -2.96
N TYR A 219 -13.09 -11.71 -2.88
CA TYR A 219 -14.54 -11.66 -2.69
C TYR A 219 -15.33 -11.77 -4.00
N ALA A 220 -14.80 -11.30 -5.13
CA ALA A 220 -15.38 -11.45 -6.46
C ALA A 220 -15.64 -12.94 -6.77
N LYS A 221 -14.64 -13.79 -6.52
CA LYS A 221 -14.75 -15.26 -6.68
C LYS A 221 -15.80 -15.87 -5.74
N LYS A 222 -15.97 -15.34 -4.53
CA LYS A 222 -16.96 -15.83 -3.55
C LYS A 222 -18.39 -15.38 -3.85
N PHE A 223 -18.57 -14.16 -4.34
CA PHE A 223 -19.88 -13.57 -4.61
C PHE A 223 -20.34 -13.73 -6.07
N GLY A 224 -19.46 -14.19 -6.97
CA GLY A 224 -19.75 -14.30 -8.40
C GLY A 224 -19.96 -12.94 -9.06
N VAL A 225 -19.26 -11.90 -8.60
CA VAL A 225 -19.36 -10.52 -9.11
C VAL A 225 -18.04 -10.16 -9.78
N ASP A 226 -18.12 -9.34 -10.83
CA ASP A 226 -16.95 -8.76 -11.48
C ASP A 226 -16.03 -8.01 -10.49
N LYS A 227 -14.71 -8.14 -10.68
CA LYS A 227 -13.68 -7.55 -9.81
C LYS A 227 -13.78 -6.03 -9.71
N ASN A 228 -13.97 -5.34 -10.84
CA ASN A 228 -14.03 -3.87 -10.87
C ASN A 228 -15.28 -3.37 -10.14
N LYS A 229 -16.43 -4.03 -10.38
CA LYS A 229 -17.67 -3.75 -9.62
C LYS A 229 -17.53 -4.03 -8.14
N MET A 230 -16.73 -5.03 -7.76
CA MET A 230 -16.49 -5.34 -6.35
C MET A 230 -15.58 -4.28 -5.70
N MET A 231 -14.57 -3.76 -6.42
CA MET A 231 -13.71 -2.67 -5.92
C MET A 231 -14.51 -1.41 -5.62
N GLU A 232 -15.38 -0.98 -6.54
CA GLU A 232 -16.28 0.17 -6.32
C GLU A 232 -17.21 -0.02 -5.12
N ARG A 233 -17.65 -1.25 -4.85
CA ARG A 233 -18.54 -1.58 -3.72
C ARG A 233 -17.82 -1.66 -2.38
N LEU A 234 -16.52 -1.95 -2.38
CA LEU A 234 -15.73 -2.10 -1.16
C LEU A 234 -15.29 -0.76 -0.57
N TRP A 235 -15.35 0.33 -1.32
CA TRP A 235 -15.02 1.68 -0.86
C TRP A 235 -16.25 2.61 -0.92
N GLY A 236 -16.25 3.69 -0.12
CA GLY A 236 -17.31 4.70 -0.12
C GLY A 236 -18.53 4.39 0.76
N ASP A 237 -19.64 5.08 0.49
CA ASP A 237 -20.95 4.89 1.14
C ASP A 237 -21.69 3.67 0.58
N ASN A 238 -21.02 2.53 0.61
CA ASN A 238 -21.58 1.25 0.23
C ASN A 238 -21.72 0.36 1.47
N TYR A 239 -22.91 -0.22 1.63
CA TYR A 239 -23.28 -1.04 2.77
C TYR A 239 -23.77 -2.40 2.27
N PHE A 240 -23.39 -3.46 2.97
CA PHE A 240 -23.85 -4.81 2.68
C PHE A 240 -24.77 -5.28 3.80
N ASN A 241 -26.00 -5.66 3.45
CA ASN A 241 -26.94 -6.18 4.43
C ASN A 241 -26.83 -7.71 4.48
N PRO A 242 -26.36 -8.32 5.59
CA PRO A 242 -26.21 -9.77 5.70
C PRO A 242 -27.54 -10.53 5.63
N LYS A 243 -28.65 -9.88 6.04
CA LYS A 243 -29.98 -10.50 6.08
C LYS A 243 -30.58 -10.61 4.69
N THR A 244 -30.51 -9.53 3.91
CA THR A 244 -31.08 -9.49 2.55
C THR A 244 -30.08 -9.92 1.48
N LYS A 245 -28.78 -10.02 1.84
CA LYS A 245 -27.64 -10.26 0.93
C LYS A 245 -27.57 -9.26 -0.22
N LYS A 246 -28.11 -8.06 -0.03
CA LYS A 246 -28.15 -6.99 -1.04
C LYS A 246 -27.22 -5.84 -0.63
N TRP A 247 -26.65 -5.22 -1.66
CA TRP A 247 -25.89 -3.99 -1.56
C TRP A 247 -26.86 -2.81 -1.52
N THR A 248 -26.58 -1.84 -0.65
CA THR A 248 -27.35 -0.60 -0.53
C THR A 248 -26.40 0.57 -0.31
N LYS A 249 -26.78 1.74 -0.81
CA LYS A 249 -26.10 3.01 -0.50
C LYS A 249 -26.67 3.70 0.74
N ASN A 250 -27.82 3.23 1.22
CA ASN A 250 -28.44 3.75 2.43
C ASN A 250 -27.80 3.08 3.65
N GLY A 251 -27.17 3.88 4.51
CA GLY A 251 -26.54 3.41 5.75
C GLY A 251 -27.51 2.94 6.84
N THR A 252 -28.81 2.88 6.55
CA THR A 252 -29.84 2.41 7.48
C THR A 252 -30.74 1.37 6.83
N TYR A 253 -31.08 0.33 7.59
CA TYR A 253 -32.07 -0.67 7.20
C TYR A 253 -32.91 -1.03 8.42
N GLU A 254 -34.25 -0.89 8.30
CA GLU A 254 -35.21 -1.16 9.40
C GLU A 254 -34.84 -0.45 10.72
N GLY A 255 -34.40 0.80 10.65
CA GLY A 255 -34.03 1.60 11.83
C GLY A 255 -32.68 1.24 12.46
N LYS A 256 -31.93 0.26 11.93
CA LYS A 256 -30.57 -0.08 12.37
C LYS A 256 -29.53 0.50 11.40
N GLN A 257 -28.45 1.06 11.94
CA GLN A 257 -27.29 1.44 11.15
C GLN A 257 -26.63 0.19 10.57
N LEU A 258 -26.39 0.21 9.26
CA LEU A 258 -25.61 -0.81 8.57
C LEU A 258 -24.13 -0.47 8.68
N GLU A 259 -23.30 -1.50 8.84
CA GLU A 259 -21.85 -1.35 8.80
C GLU A 259 -21.41 -1.16 7.34
N ARG A 260 -20.46 -0.24 7.10
CA ARG A 260 -19.87 -0.05 5.77
C ARG A 260 -19.26 -1.34 5.26
N ALA A 261 -19.31 -1.53 3.94
CA ALA A 261 -18.71 -2.68 3.29
C ALA A 261 -17.20 -2.79 3.57
N PHE A 262 -16.47 -1.67 3.53
CA PHE A 262 -15.05 -1.64 3.89
C PHE A 262 -14.82 -2.18 5.31
N ASN A 263 -15.59 -1.68 6.28
CA ASN A 263 -15.45 -2.07 7.68
C ASN A 263 -15.79 -3.55 7.89
N GLN A 264 -16.84 -4.04 7.22
CA GLN A 264 -17.32 -5.40 7.38
C GLN A 264 -16.44 -6.44 6.67
N PHE A 265 -15.96 -6.16 5.46
CA PHE A 265 -15.24 -7.14 4.65
C PHE A 265 -13.72 -7.04 4.80
N ILE A 266 -13.18 -5.86 5.06
CA ILE A 266 -11.73 -5.64 5.11
C ILE A 266 -11.27 -5.46 6.56
N LEU A 267 -11.84 -4.51 7.30
CA LEU A 267 -11.37 -4.21 8.66
C LEU A 267 -11.79 -5.27 9.67
N ASP A 268 -13.01 -5.80 9.63
CA ASP A 268 -13.51 -6.80 10.59
C ASP A 268 -12.61 -8.03 10.76
N PRO A 269 -12.15 -8.71 9.69
CA PRO A 269 -11.21 -9.83 9.85
C PRO A 269 -9.87 -9.37 10.44
N ILE A 270 -9.37 -8.19 10.08
CA ILE A 270 -8.12 -7.63 10.63
C ILE A 270 -8.28 -7.36 12.13
N PHE A 271 -9.33 -6.65 12.54
CA PHE A 271 -9.62 -6.38 13.95
C PHE A 271 -9.80 -7.65 14.77
N LYS A 272 -10.46 -8.67 14.21
CA LYS A 272 -10.60 -9.98 14.86
C LYS A 272 -9.26 -10.68 15.06
N ILE A 273 -8.37 -10.65 14.07
CA ILE A 273 -7.00 -11.18 14.22
C ILE A 273 -6.26 -10.44 15.32
N PHE A 274 -6.25 -9.10 15.30
CA PHE A 274 -5.57 -8.28 16.30
C PHE A 274 -6.12 -8.55 17.71
N SER A 275 -7.45 -8.57 17.87
CA SER A 275 -8.09 -8.85 19.16
C SER A 275 -7.84 -10.26 19.66
N ALA A 276 -7.92 -11.28 18.80
CA ALA A 276 -7.69 -12.67 19.20
C ALA A 276 -6.24 -12.92 19.63
N VAL A 277 -5.27 -12.38 18.87
CA VAL A 277 -3.84 -12.55 19.16
C VAL A 277 -3.42 -11.74 20.40
N MET A 278 -3.87 -10.49 20.53
CA MET A 278 -3.50 -9.63 21.67
C MET A 278 -4.15 -10.06 22.99
N ASN A 279 -5.32 -10.69 22.93
CA ASN A 279 -6.01 -11.25 24.11
C ASN A 279 -5.65 -12.73 24.37
N PHE A 280 -4.61 -13.26 23.71
CA PHE A 280 -4.12 -14.64 23.88
C PHE A 280 -5.19 -15.74 23.70
N LYS A 281 -6.19 -15.49 22.85
CA LYS A 281 -7.27 -16.44 22.59
C LYS A 281 -6.84 -17.48 21.55
N LYS A 282 -6.15 -18.52 22.01
CA LYS A 282 -5.54 -19.54 21.14
C LYS A 282 -6.56 -20.29 20.27
N GLU A 283 -7.72 -20.64 20.82
CA GLU A 283 -8.79 -21.34 20.08
C GLU A 283 -9.42 -20.46 18.99
N GLU A 284 -9.78 -19.21 19.32
CA GLU A 284 -10.30 -18.25 18.33
C GLU A 284 -9.26 -17.96 17.24
N THR A 285 -7.99 -17.84 17.61
CA THR A 285 -6.89 -17.61 16.65
C THR A 285 -6.74 -18.80 15.70
N ALA A 286 -6.74 -20.04 16.21
CA ALA A 286 -6.65 -21.23 15.37
C ALA A 286 -7.82 -21.34 14.37
N THR A 287 -9.05 -21.14 14.84
CA THR A 287 -10.24 -21.17 13.97
C THR A 287 -10.26 -20.04 12.93
N LEU A 288 -9.72 -18.86 13.26
CA LEU A 288 -9.57 -17.75 12.31
C LEU A 288 -8.51 -18.06 11.25
N LEU A 289 -7.37 -18.64 11.63
CA LEU A 289 -6.31 -19.05 10.71
C LEU A 289 -6.82 -20.09 9.71
N GLU A 290 -7.60 -21.07 10.17
CA GLU A 290 -8.25 -22.05 9.31
C GLU A 290 -9.27 -21.42 8.35
N LYS A 291 -10.14 -20.52 8.84
CA LYS A 291 -11.13 -19.81 7.98
C LYS A 291 -10.48 -18.96 6.90
N LEU A 292 -9.29 -18.44 7.17
CA LEU A 292 -8.51 -17.64 6.22
C LEU A 292 -7.56 -18.48 5.35
N ASN A 293 -7.55 -19.82 5.54
CA ASN A 293 -6.65 -20.77 4.87
C ASN A 293 -5.17 -20.41 5.02
N LEU A 294 -4.76 -19.93 6.19
CA LEU A 294 -3.39 -19.51 6.47
C LEU A 294 -2.55 -20.65 7.05
N LYS A 295 -1.46 -20.99 6.36
CA LYS A 295 -0.48 -21.99 6.82
C LYS A 295 0.72 -21.28 7.44
N LEU A 296 0.77 -21.26 8.77
CA LEU A 296 1.94 -20.78 9.52
C LEU A 296 2.95 -21.91 9.78
N PRO A 297 4.26 -21.64 9.68
CA PRO A 297 5.32 -22.55 10.12
C PRO A 297 5.14 -22.94 11.60
N ALA A 298 5.60 -24.14 11.98
CA ALA A 298 5.51 -24.62 13.36
C ALA A 298 6.19 -23.67 14.37
N GLU A 299 7.37 -23.16 14.02
CA GLU A 299 8.13 -22.20 14.83
C GLU A 299 7.40 -20.87 15.06
N ASP A 300 6.58 -20.44 14.10
CA ASP A 300 5.80 -19.20 14.22
C ASP A 300 4.53 -19.38 15.06
N ARG A 301 4.02 -20.62 15.19
CA ARG A 301 2.85 -20.94 16.02
C ARG A 301 3.17 -20.95 17.51
N GLU A 302 4.43 -21.17 17.87
CA GLU A 302 4.90 -21.16 19.26
C GLU A 302 5.16 -19.73 19.77
N LYS A 303 5.27 -18.74 18.87
CA LYS A 303 5.42 -17.34 19.24
C LYS A 303 4.13 -16.80 19.84
N GLU A 304 4.25 -15.80 20.70
CA GLU A 304 3.10 -15.16 21.36
C GLU A 304 3.13 -13.62 21.23
N GLY A 305 1.97 -13.00 21.45
CA GLY A 305 1.80 -11.54 21.42
C GLY A 305 2.17 -10.91 20.07
N LYS A 306 2.95 -9.82 20.11
CA LYS A 306 3.30 -9.02 18.93
C LYS A 306 4.10 -9.80 17.89
N GLN A 307 4.88 -10.80 18.29
CA GLN A 307 5.69 -11.61 17.37
C GLN A 307 4.80 -12.55 16.54
N LEU A 308 3.81 -13.17 17.17
CA LEU A 308 2.80 -13.97 16.48
C LEU A 308 1.98 -13.10 15.53
N LEU A 309 1.55 -11.93 15.98
CA LEU A 309 0.80 -10.98 15.14
C LEU A 309 1.57 -10.61 13.87
N LYS A 310 2.88 -10.32 14.02
CA LYS A 310 3.78 -10.02 12.90
C LYS A 310 3.84 -11.18 11.90
N ALA A 311 3.98 -12.42 12.36
CA ALA A 311 4.02 -13.60 11.49
C ALA A 311 2.68 -13.88 10.80
N VAL A 312 1.57 -13.78 11.53
CA VAL A 312 0.21 -13.97 11.02
C VAL A 312 -0.10 -12.95 9.92
N MET A 313 0.13 -11.67 10.19
CA MET A 313 -0.18 -10.59 9.26
C MET A 313 0.70 -10.63 8.01
N ARG A 314 2.00 -10.94 8.15
CA ARG A 314 2.91 -11.14 7.01
C ARG A 314 2.47 -12.27 6.09
N THR A 315 1.93 -13.35 6.66
CA THR A 315 1.44 -14.49 5.87
C THR A 315 0.08 -14.19 5.24
N PHE A 316 -0.77 -13.41 5.92
CA PHE A 316 -2.10 -13.07 5.43
C PHE A 316 -2.11 -12.04 4.30
N LEU A 317 -1.34 -10.96 4.47
CA LEU A 317 -1.28 -9.80 3.59
C LEU A 317 0.18 -9.30 3.50
N PRO A 318 1.05 -10.01 2.74
CA PRO A 318 2.45 -9.59 2.59
C PRO A 318 2.52 -8.18 1.98
N ALA A 319 3.21 -7.25 2.65
CA ALA A 319 3.28 -5.86 2.19
C ALA A 319 3.89 -5.74 0.79
N ALA A 320 4.94 -6.52 0.52
CA ALA A 320 5.65 -6.46 -0.74
C ALA A 320 4.78 -6.88 -1.93
N ASP A 321 3.97 -7.92 -1.78
CA ASP A 321 3.11 -8.41 -2.88
C ASP A 321 2.05 -7.37 -3.25
N SER A 322 1.44 -6.75 -2.23
CA SER A 322 0.43 -5.69 -2.39
C SER A 322 0.99 -4.44 -3.04
N LEU A 323 2.19 -4.04 -2.64
CA LEU A 323 2.88 -2.90 -3.23
C LEU A 323 3.34 -3.22 -4.65
N LEU A 324 3.97 -4.36 -4.91
CA LEU A 324 4.44 -4.74 -6.24
C LEU A 324 3.28 -4.79 -7.24
N GLU A 325 2.16 -5.41 -6.87
CA GLU A 325 0.94 -5.43 -7.68
C GLU A 325 0.47 -4.00 -7.99
N MET A 326 0.31 -3.15 -6.96
CA MET A 326 -0.11 -1.75 -7.13
C MET A 326 0.82 -0.98 -8.06
N MET A 327 2.13 -1.16 -7.92
CA MET A 327 3.15 -0.47 -8.69
C MET A 327 3.11 -0.91 -10.16
N ILE A 328 2.97 -2.21 -10.44
CA ILE A 328 2.90 -2.73 -11.82
C ILE A 328 1.66 -2.21 -12.57
N LEU A 329 0.53 -2.14 -11.88
CA LEU A 329 -0.76 -1.78 -12.49
C LEU A 329 -0.94 -0.28 -12.69
N THR A 330 -0.45 0.52 -11.75
CA THR A 330 -0.70 1.97 -11.76
C THR A 330 0.35 2.72 -12.56
N PHE A 331 1.60 2.27 -12.50
CA PHE A 331 2.67 2.90 -13.27
C PHE A 331 2.65 2.38 -14.69
N LEU A 332 2.06 3.18 -15.55
CA LEU A 332 2.26 3.08 -16.98
C LEU A 332 3.51 3.88 -17.30
N LEU A 333 4.40 3.35 -18.16
CA LEU A 333 5.40 4.19 -18.80
C LEU A 333 4.66 5.39 -19.41
N PRO A 334 5.21 6.62 -19.28
CA PRO A 334 4.63 7.74 -20.00
C PRO A 334 4.49 7.34 -21.48
N PRO A 335 3.39 7.75 -22.16
CA PRO A 335 3.35 7.57 -23.61
C PRO A 335 4.63 8.16 -24.19
N PRO A 336 5.24 7.53 -25.22
CA PRO A 336 6.45 8.04 -25.82
C PRO A 336 6.29 9.54 -26.06
N PRO A 337 7.33 10.37 -25.82
CA PRO A 337 7.23 11.79 -26.06
C PRO A 337 6.64 11.95 -27.46
N ARG A 338 5.49 12.61 -27.56
CA ARG A 338 4.98 13.05 -28.86
C ARG A 338 6.06 13.97 -29.39
N VAL A 339 6.94 13.41 -30.22
CA VAL A 339 7.94 14.17 -30.96
C VAL A 339 7.13 15.25 -31.67
N PRO A 340 7.31 16.54 -31.35
CA PRO A 340 6.62 17.58 -32.10
C PRO A 340 7.08 17.43 -33.55
N CYS A 341 6.13 17.13 -34.44
CA CYS A 341 6.35 17.07 -35.88
C CYS A 341 6.78 18.43 -36.43
#